data_AF-A0AA34Z3D0-F1
#
_entry.id   AF-A0AA34Z3D0-F1
#
_cell.length_a   1.000
_cell.length_b   1.000
_cell.length_c   1.000
_cell.angle_alpha   90.00
_cell.angle_beta   90.00
_cell.angle_gamma   90.00
#
_symmetry.space_group_name_H-M   'P 1'
#
loop_
_entity.id
_entity.type
_entity.pdbx_description
1 polymer ?
#
loop_
_entity_poly.entity_id
_entity_poly.type
_entity_poly.pdbx_seq_one_letter_code
_entity_poly.pdbx_strand_id
1 'polypeptide(L)'
;MSATATSAPQNKSLEWLNRLRANPKIPLMVAAAAAVAIVVAMVLWAKSPDYRTLYSNLSDQDGGAIVTQLTQMNIPYRFSENGGAIEVPADKVHELRLRLAQQGLPKGGAVGFELLDQEKFGISQFSEQVNYQRALEGELARTIETLGPVKTARVHLAMPKPSLFVREQKSPSASITVNLAPGRAMDDGQITAIVHLVSSAVAGLPPGNVTVVDQSGRLLTQSNTAGRDLNDAQLKYAADVEGRVQRRIESILAPIVGNGNVHAQVTAQIDFANKEQTEEQYQPNGDASQAVLRSRQTNESEQIGGSYPGGVPGALSNQPAPANAAPITTPPANQQNGQQNGQQNQNGQQTASSATSNAVPRNTTRNETANYEVDRTIRHTKMNVGDIERLSVAVVVNYRTLADGKTEALSADQLKQIEDLTREAMGYTEKRGDTLNVVNSPFNATDDVGGQLPFWQQQSFIDQMLNAGRWLLVLIVAWLLWRKAVRPQLVRRQEEAKAVQEAQRARAEIEESVEVRLSKDEQLQQRRNNQRLSAEVMSQRIREMSDNDPRVVALVIRQWMSTENEQ
;
A
#
# COMPACT_ATOMS: atom_id res chain seq x y z
N MET A 1 37.22 33.24 -84.26
CA MET A 1 36.71 32.28 -83.25
C MET A 1 37.22 32.76 -81.91
N SER A 2 36.48 33.07 -80.86
CA SER A 2 35.07 33.34 -80.60
C SER A 2 35.11 34.06 -79.24
N ALA A 3 34.55 35.27 -79.14
CA ALA A 3 34.60 36.08 -77.93
C ALA A 3 33.24 36.14 -77.23
N THR A 4 33.25 36.64 -76.00
CA THR A 4 32.15 37.08 -75.10
C THR A 4 31.60 36.00 -74.17
N ALA A 5 31.73 36.07 -72.83
CA ALA A 5 31.57 37.10 -71.78
C ALA A 5 30.25 36.88 -71.00
N THR A 6 30.41 36.47 -69.74
CA THR A 6 29.36 36.22 -68.75
C THR A 6 28.98 37.51 -68.03
N SER A 7 27.69 37.83 -67.94
CA SER A 7 27.12 38.98 -67.23
C SER A 7 26.48 38.58 -65.89
N ALA A 8 26.59 39.48 -64.91
CA ALA A 8 26.05 39.38 -63.54
C ALA A 8 24.54 39.75 -63.47
N PRO A 9 23.79 39.32 -62.43
CA PRO A 9 22.37 39.61 -62.31
C PRO A 9 22.10 40.98 -61.65
N GLN A 10 21.12 41.68 -62.20
CA GLN A 10 20.69 43.04 -61.85
C GLN A 10 19.36 42.98 -61.06
N ASN A 11 19.27 43.76 -59.97
CA ASN A 11 18.12 43.82 -59.06
C ASN A 11 16.84 44.34 -59.75
N LYS A 12 15.80 43.50 -59.80
CA LYS A 12 14.51 43.72 -60.49
C LYS A 12 13.30 43.90 -59.55
N SER A 13 13.46 44.46 -58.36
CA SER A 13 12.36 44.57 -57.39
C SER A 13 11.60 45.90 -57.39
N LEU A 14 12.07 46.93 -58.10
CA LEU A 14 11.51 48.29 -57.97
C LEU A 14 10.78 48.83 -59.22
N GLU A 15 10.71 48.10 -60.34
CA GLU A 15 9.97 48.54 -61.54
C GLU A 15 8.48 48.12 -61.57
N TRP A 16 8.06 47.16 -60.75
CA TRP A 16 6.71 46.58 -60.83
C TRP A 16 5.61 47.47 -60.22
N LEU A 17 5.95 48.30 -59.22
CA LEU A 17 5.01 49.25 -58.60
C LEU A 17 4.59 50.37 -59.56
N ASN A 18 5.49 50.82 -60.44
CA ASN A 18 5.20 51.88 -61.41
C ASN A 18 4.42 51.38 -62.64
N ARG A 19 4.46 50.08 -62.97
CA ARG A 19 3.63 49.48 -64.02
C ARG A 19 2.18 49.21 -63.58
N LEU A 20 1.94 49.09 -62.27
CA LEU A 20 0.59 48.91 -61.71
C LEU A 20 -0.26 50.19 -61.74
N ARG A 21 0.38 51.37 -61.68
CA ARG A 21 -0.32 52.67 -61.62
C ARG A 21 -0.65 53.26 -63.00
N ALA A 22 -0.03 52.77 -64.08
CA ALA A 22 -0.17 53.30 -65.44
C ALA A 22 -1.24 52.60 -66.31
N ASN A 23 -1.88 51.54 -65.82
CA ASN A 23 -2.87 50.79 -66.62
C ASN A 23 -4.17 50.57 -65.82
N PRO A 24 -5.27 51.27 -66.13
CA PRO A 24 -6.51 51.27 -65.32
C PRO A 24 -7.24 49.91 -65.27
N LYS A 25 -6.77 48.89 -65.99
CA LYS A 25 -7.37 47.54 -66.03
C LYS A 25 -6.81 46.56 -64.98
N ILE A 26 -5.62 46.81 -64.43
CA ILE A 26 -5.00 45.95 -63.41
C ILE A 26 -5.68 46.06 -62.03
N PRO A 27 -6.04 47.25 -61.49
CA PRO A 27 -6.80 47.32 -60.24
C PRO A 27 -8.19 46.65 -60.36
N LEU A 28 -8.78 46.63 -61.55
CA LEU A 28 -10.08 46.00 -61.81
C LEU A 28 -9.99 44.46 -61.78
N MET A 29 -8.91 43.87 -62.31
CA MET A 29 -8.63 42.42 -62.20
C MET A 29 -8.32 42.00 -60.76
N VAL A 30 -7.60 42.83 -60.00
CA VAL A 30 -7.34 42.58 -58.57
C VAL A 30 -8.62 42.70 -57.75
N ALA A 31 -9.48 43.67 -58.05
CA ALA A 31 -10.79 43.81 -57.41
C ALA A 31 -11.73 42.62 -57.74
N ALA A 32 -11.73 42.12 -58.97
CA ALA A 32 -12.49 40.93 -59.35
C ALA A 32 -11.97 39.66 -58.65
N ALA A 33 -10.65 39.47 -58.58
CA ALA A 33 -10.04 38.38 -57.83
C ALA A 33 -10.33 38.47 -56.32
N ALA A 34 -10.32 39.68 -55.75
CA ALA A 34 -10.71 39.91 -54.35
C ALA A 34 -12.19 39.62 -54.11
N ALA A 35 -13.08 40.00 -55.04
CA ALA A 35 -14.51 39.68 -54.96
C ALA A 35 -14.74 38.16 -55.00
N VAL A 36 -14.06 37.44 -55.90
CA VAL A 36 -14.12 35.97 -55.96
C VAL A 36 -13.57 35.35 -54.67
N ALA A 37 -12.46 35.86 -54.13
CA ALA A 37 -11.90 35.38 -52.87
C ALA A 37 -12.86 35.61 -51.68
N ILE A 38 -13.57 36.76 -51.64
CA ILE A 38 -14.58 37.05 -50.63
C ILE A 38 -15.78 36.11 -50.76
N VAL A 39 -16.24 35.81 -51.99
CA VAL A 39 -17.34 34.86 -52.22
C VAL A 39 -16.92 33.45 -51.79
N VAL A 40 -15.71 33.01 -52.13
CA VAL A 40 -15.18 31.70 -51.70
C VAL A 40 -15.02 31.64 -50.18
N ALA A 41 -14.54 32.72 -49.54
CA ALA A 41 -14.45 32.82 -48.09
C ALA A 41 -15.84 32.75 -47.43
N MET A 42 -16.85 33.43 -47.98
CA MET A 42 -18.24 33.36 -47.50
C MET A 42 -18.83 31.95 -47.64
N VAL A 43 -18.56 31.26 -48.77
CA VAL A 43 -19.04 29.88 -48.99
C VAL A 43 -18.35 28.88 -48.06
N LEU A 44 -17.06 29.06 -47.78
CA LEU A 44 -16.33 28.23 -46.81
C LEU A 44 -16.80 28.49 -45.38
N TRP A 45 -17.13 29.74 -45.05
CA TRP A 45 -17.68 30.11 -43.74
C TRP A 45 -19.10 29.57 -43.53
N ALA A 46 -19.93 29.54 -44.59
CA ALA A 46 -21.28 28.96 -44.54
C ALA A 46 -21.31 27.43 -44.46
N LYS A 47 -20.17 26.73 -44.64
CA LYS A 47 -20.07 25.26 -44.65
C LYS A 47 -19.59 24.64 -43.34
N SER A 48 -19.57 25.37 -42.22
CA SER A 48 -19.24 24.77 -40.92
C SER A 48 -20.30 23.72 -40.52
N PRO A 49 -19.92 22.45 -40.25
CA PRO A 49 -20.86 21.43 -39.77
C PRO A 49 -21.47 21.83 -38.42
N ASP A 50 -22.78 21.68 -38.27
CA ASP A 50 -23.47 21.81 -36.98
C ASP A 50 -23.13 20.59 -36.11
N TYR A 51 -22.62 20.80 -34.90
CA TYR A 51 -22.23 19.73 -33.97
C TYR A 51 -23.30 19.57 -32.89
N ARG A 52 -23.70 18.32 -32.62
CA ARG A 52 -24.66 17.98 -31.58
C ARG A 52 -24.11 16.90 -30.66
N THR A 53 -24.53 16.94 -29.40
CA THR A 53 -24.10 16.00 -28.37
C THR A 53 -24.58 14.58 -28.69
N LEU A 54 -23.65 13.65 -28.86
CA LEU A 54 -23.92 12.23 -29.08
C LEU A 54 -24.33 11.56 -27.77
N TYR A 55 -23.46 11.67 -26.75
CA TYR A 55 -23.65 11.22 -25.38
C TYR A 55 -23.15 12.28 -24.40
N SER A 56 -23.79 12.35 -23.23
CA SER A 56 -23.42 13.24 -22.11
C SER A 56 -23.16 12.40 -20.86
N ASN A 57 -22.28 12.88 -19.99
CA ASN A 57 -21.90 12.24 -18.72
C ASN A 57 -21.25 10.84 -18.91
N LEU A 58 -20.27 10.78 -19.81
CA LEU A 58 -19.59 9.54 -20.16
C LEU A 58 -18.40 9.27 -19.23
N SER A 59 -18.20 8.01 -18.82
CA SER A 59 -16.97 7.60 -18.10
C SER A 59 -15.76 7.68 -19.03
N ASP A 60 -14.56 7.93 -18.50
CA ASP A 60 -13.33 7.99 -19.31
C ASP A 60 -13.10 6.72 -20.14
N GLN A 61 -13.51 5.56 -19.60
CA GLN A 61 -13.41 4.27 -20.26
C GLN A 61 -14.39 4.12 -21.43
N ASP A 62 -15.66 4.51 -21.25
CA ASP A 62 -16.65 4.49 -22.34
C ASP A 62 -16.34 5.58 -23.38
N GLY A 63 -15.80 6.73 -22.93
CA GLY A 63 -15.31 7.82 -23.77
C GLY A 63 -14.22 7.37 -24.72
N GLY A 64 -13.18 6.70 -24.20
CA GLY A 64 -12.11 6.14 -25.02
C GLY A 64 -12.60 5.11 -26.04
N ALA A 65 -13.53 4.23 -25.65
CA ALA A 65 -14.09 3.21 -26.55
C ALA A 65 -14.95 3.83 -27.67
N ILE A 66 -15.79 4.81 -27.33
CA ILE A 66 -16.61 5.54 -28.32
C ILE A 66 -15.73 6.36 -29.26
N VAL A 67 -14.71 7.05 -28.75
CA VAL A 67 -13.75 7.80 -29.58
C VAL A 67 -13.00 6.87 -30.54
N THR A 68 -12.51 5.72 -30.05
CA THR A 68 -11.83 4.72 -30.88
C THR A 68 -12.74 4.27 -32.02
N GLN A 69 -14.01 4.02 -31.73
CA GLN A 69 -14.98 3.61 -32.73
C GLN A 69 -15.34 4.72 -33.72
N LEU A 70 -15.51 5.97 -33.24
CA LEU A 70 -15.74 7.14 -34.10
C LEU A 70 -14.56 7.40 -35.03
N THR A 71 -13.32 7.24 -34.53
CA THR A 71 -12.11 7.34 -35.36
C THR A 71 -12.02 6.22 -36.38
N GLN A 72 -12.38 4.98 -36.02
CA GLN A 72 -12.42 3.84 -36.94
C GLN A 72 -13.45 4.06 -38.07
N MET A 73 -14.59 4.68 -37.76
CA MET A 73 -15.62 5.05 -38.74
C MET A 73 -15.29 6.34 -39.51
N ASN A 74 -14.14 6.97 -39.23
CA ASN A 74 -13.68 8.22 -39.84
C ASN A 74 -14.69 9.38 -39.68
N ILE A 75 -15.23 9.52 -38.47
CA ILE A 75 -16.22 10.55 -38.14
C ILE A 75 -15.55 11.63 -37.28
N PRO A 76 -15.63 12.91 -37.70
CA PRO A 76 -15.05 13.99 -36.90
C PRO A 76 -15.84 14.15 -35.60
N TYR A 77 -15.14 14.23 -34.48
CA TYR A 77 -15.73 14.42 -33.15
C TYR A 77 -15.06 15.60 -32.45
N ARG A 78 -15.78 16.20 -31.48
CA ARG A 78 -15.26 17.25 -30.60
C ARG A 78 -15.64 16.92 -29.16
N PHE A 79 -14.81 17.34 -28.21
CA PHE A 79 -15.17 17.30 -26.80
C PHE A 79 -15.84 18.63 -26.45
N SER A 80 -16.95 18.56 -25.72
CA SER A 80 -17.58 19.74 -25.14
C SER A 80 -16.63 20.37 -24.10
N GLU A 81 -16.75 21.68 -23.86
CA GLU A 81 -15.87 22.44 -22.94
C GLU A 81 -15.82 21.86 -21.51
N ASN A 82 -16.85 21.08 -21.14
CA ASN A 82 -16.96 20.41 -19.84
C ASN A 82 -16.39 18.97 -19.79
N GLY A 83 -15.71 18.49 -20.84
CA GLY A 83 -14.98 17.21 -20.87
C GLY A 83 -15.83 15.93 -20.85
N GLY A 84 -17.09 15.98 -20.40
CA GLY A 84 -17.96 14.80 -20.23
C GLY A 84 -18.93 14.52 -21.39
N ALA A 85 -18.80 15.21 -22.52
CA ALA A 85 -19.70 15.05 -23.67
C ALA A 85 -18.94 15.01 -25.00
N ILE A 86 -19.32 14.05 -25.84
CA ILE A 86 -18.77 13.89 -27.20
C ILE A 86 -19.78 14.45 -28.20
N GLU A 87 -19.33 15.39 -29.02
CA GLU A 87 -20.12 16.04 -30.06
C GLU A 87 -19.73 15.52 -31.43
N VAL A 88 -20.75 15.24 -32.26
CA VAL A 88 -20.60 14.76 -33.65
C VAL A 88 -21.51 15.56 -34.58
N PRO A 89 -21.26 15.56 -35.90
CA PRO A 89 -22.11 16.26 -36.86
C PRO A 89 -23.59 15.89 -36.70
N ALA A 90 -24.46 16.91 -36.69
CA ALA A 90 -25.88 16.81 -36.38
C ALA A 90 -26.64 15.83 -37.30
N ASP A 91 -26.19 15.70 -38.54
CA ASP A 91 -26.71 14.79 -39.56
C ASP A 91 -26.50 13.31 -39.20
N LYS A 92 -25.50 12.96 -38.38
CA LYS A 92 -25.12 11.57 -38.08
C LYS A 92 -25.45 11.09 -36.67
N VAL A 93 -25.96 11.95 -35.80
CA VAL A 93 -26.17 11.63 -34.36
C VAL A 93 -27.04 10.38 -34.18
N HIS A 94 -28.20 10.31 -34.83
CA HIS A 94 -29.14 9.21 -34.65
C HIS A 94 -28.60 7.88 -35.21
N GLU A 95 -27.97 7.93 -36.38
CA GLU A 95 -27.32 6.77 -36.98
C GLU A 95 -26.17 6.25 -36.10
N LEU A 96 -25.36 7.16 -35.57
CA LEU A 96 -24.24 6.82 -34.70
C LEU A 96 -24.68 6.21 -33.38
N ARG A 97 -25.75 6.72 -32.76
CA ARG A 97 -26.32 6.10 -31.56
C ARG A 97 -26.76 4.66 -31.85
N LEU A 98 -27.45 4.43 -32.96
CA LEU A 98 -27.89 3.09 -33.34
C LEU A 98 -26.70 2.15 -33.59
N ARG A 99 -25.66 2.60 -34.31
CA ARG A 99 -24.46 1.79 -34.59
C ARG A 99 -23.62 1.51 -33.35
N LEU A 100 -23.44 2.50 -32.47
CA LEU A 100 -22.72 2.31 -31.20
C LEU A 100 -23.51 1.40 -30.26
N ALA A 101 -24.84 1.51 -30.24
CA ALA A 101 -25.69 0.60 -29.48
C ALA A 101 -25.63 -0.84 -30.01
N GLN A 102 -25.56 -1.04 -31.34
CA GLN A 102 -25.32 -2.36 -31.95
C GLN A 102 -23.99 -2.99 -31.49
N GLN A 103 -23.01 -2.16 -31.13
CA GLN A 103 -21.70 -2.57 -30.62
C GLN A 103 -21.64 -2.63 -29.08
N GLY A 104 -22.77 -2.39 -28.40
CA GLY A 104 -22.85 -2.43 -26.94
C GLY A 104 -22.16 -1.26 -26.23
N LEU A 105 -22.03 -0.12 -26.92
CA LEU A 105 -21.51 1.13 -26.35
C LEU A 105 -22.66 2.13 -26.11
N PRO A 106 -22.72 2.80 -24.94
CA PRO A 106 -21.81 2.70 -23.80
C PRO A 106 -22.02 1.40 -23.00
N LYS A 107 -20.97 0.86 -22.37
CA LYS A 107 -21.07 -0.41 -21.63
C LYS A 107 -21.85 -0.27 -20.33
N GLY A 108 -22.03 0.96 -19.84
CA GLY A 108 -22.70 1.25 -18.59
C GLY A 108 -21.86 0.83 -17.40
N GLY A 109 -21.69 1.72 -16.43
CA GLY A 109 -21.13 1.33 -15.13
C GLY A 109 -22.05 0.34 -14.41
N ALA A 110 -21.52 -0.40 -13.43
CA ALA A 110 -22.37 -1.15 -12.52
C ALA A 110 -23.38 -0.19 -11.87
N VAL A 111 -24.68 -0.47 -12.02
CA VAL A 111 -25.75 0.34 -11.41
C VAL A 111 -25.81 0.01 -9.92
N GLY A 112 -25.61 1.00 -9.06
CA GLY A 112 -25.65 0.90 -7.61
C GLY A 112 -27.00 1.39 -7.05
N PHE A 113 -26.97 2.20 -5.99
CA PHE A 113 -28.18 2.77 -5.38
C PHE A 113 -28.92 3.78 -6.27
N GLU A 114 -28.38 4.18 -7.42
CA GLU A 114 -29.07 5.12 -8.32
C GLU A 114 -30.36 4.52 -8.92
N LEU A 115 -30.50 3.19 -8.90
CA LEU A 115 -31.75 2.52 -9.29
C LEU A 115 -32.91 2.80 -8.32
N LEU A 116 -32.61 3.14 -7.07
CA LEU A 116 -33.61 3.46 -6.05
C LEU A 116 -34.13 4.90 -6.21
N ASP A 117 -33.35 5.83 -6.78
CA ASP A 117 -33.76 7.23 -6.93
C ASP A 117 -34.89 7.44 -7.96
N GLN A 118 -35.10 6.47 -8.86
CA GLN A 118 -36.13 6.52 -9.92
C GLN A 118 -37.41 5.76 -9.53
N GLU A 119 -37.95 6.02 -8.35
CA GLU A 119 -39.17 5.35 -7.89
C GLU A 119 -40.38 5.73 -8.75
N LYS A 120 -40.95 4.72 -9.42
CA LYS A 120 -42.26 4.84 -10.05
C LYS A 120 -43.33 4.57 -9.00
N PHE A 121 -44.29 5.47 -8.81
CA PHE A 121 -45.41 5.24 -7.91
C PHE A 121 -46.14 3.93 -8.27
N GLY A 122 -46.39 3.06 -7.28
CA GLY A 122 -47.12 1.80 -7.43
C GLY A 122 -46.29 0.51 -7.59
N ILE A 123 -45.00 0.51 -7.23
CA ILE A 123 -44.18 -0.71 -7.21
C ILE A 123 -44.61 -1.70 -6.11
N SER A 124 -44.42 -2.99 -6.36
CA SER A 124 -44.64 -4.05 -5.36
C SER A 124 -43.45 -4.15 -4.39
N GLN A 125 -43.70 -4.58 -3.15
CA GLN A 125 -42.64 -4.90 -2.18
C GLN A 125 -41.61 -5.90 -2.74
N PHE A 126 -42.04 -6.84 -3.59
CA PHE A 126 -41.12 -7.78 -4.24
C PHE A 126 -40.18 -7.06 -5.21
N SER A 127 -40.69 -6.12 -6.01
CA SER A 127 -39.84 -5.33 -6.92
C SER A 127 -38.90 -4.39 -6.17
N GLU A 128 -39.34 -3.81 -5.06
CA GLU A 128 -38.50 -3.00 -4.18
C GLU A 128 -37.34 -3.82 -3.61
N GLN A 129 -37.62 -5.04 -3.10
CA GLN A 129 -36.59 -5.94 -2.57
C GLN A 129 -35.58 -6.36 -3.64
N VAL A 130 -36.04 -6.66 -4.87
CA VAL A 130 -35.15 -7.01 -6.00
C VAL A 130 -34.30 -5.81 -6.41
N ASN A 131 -34.87 -4.60 -6.45
CA ASN A 131 -34.12 -3.38 -6.75
C ASN A 131 -33.08 -3.07 -5.67
N TYR A 132 -33.45 -3.20 -4.39
CA TYR A 132 -32.54 -3.04 -3.27
C TYR A 132 -31.39 -4.05 -3.32
N GLN A 133 -31.68 -5.33 -3.60
CA GLN A 133 -30.64 -6.34 -3.75
C GLN A 133 -29.68 -6.00 -4.90
N ARG A 134 -30.20 -5.61 -6.07
CA ARG A 134 -29.38 -5.24 -7.23
C ARG A 134 -28.50 -4.02 -6.94
N ALA A 135 -29.05 -3.03 -6.24
CA ALA A 135 -28.31 -1.86 -5.82
C ALA A 135 -27.16 -2.21 -4.86
N LEU A 136 -27.44 -3.06 -3.86
CA LEU A 136 -26.44 -3.54 -2.91
C LEU A 136 -25.32 -4.33 -3.59
N GLU A 137 -25.67 -5.24 -4.52
CA GLU A 137 -24.68 -5.97 -5.34
C GLU A 137 -23.79 -5.03 -6.16
N GLY A 138 -24.37 -3.97 -6.75
CA GLY A 138 -23.63 -2.96 -7.52
C GLY A 138 -22.68 -2.13 -6.66
N GLU A 139 -23.11 -1.69 -5.48
CA GLU A 139 -22.28 -0.89 -4.56
C GLU A 139 -21.16 -1.70 -3.91
N LEU A 140 -21.43 -2.95 -3.56
CA LEU A 140 -20.38 -3.87 -3.12
C LEU A 140 -19.34 -4.09 -4.21
N ALA A 141 -19.77 -4.28 -5.46
CA ALA A 141 -18.87 -4.42 -6.59
C ALA A 141 -17.98 -3.18 -6.76
N ARG A 142 -18.56 -1.97 -6.74
CA ARG A 142 -17.80 -0.70 -6.84
C ARG A 142 -16.81 -0.54 -5.69
N THR A 143 -17.22 -0.86 -4.47
CA THR A 143 -16.34 -0.80 -3.30
C THR A 143 -15.16 -1.76 -3.46
N ILE A 144 -15.42 -2.97 -3.97
CA ILE A 144 -14.36 -3.96 -4.21
C ILE A 144 -13.40 -3.51 -5.34
N GLU A 145 -13.91 -2.82 -6.36
CA GLU A 145 -13.10 -2.26 -7.45
C GLU A 145 -12.13 -1.16 -6.99
N THR A 146 -12.38 -0.52 -5.85
CA THR A 146 -11.42 0.45 -5.28
C THR A 146 -10.16 -0.21 -4.71
N LEU A 147 -10.15 -1.54 -4.50
CA LEU A 147 -8.97 -2.26 -4.07
C LEU A 147 -7.94 -2.35 -5.20
N GLY A 148 -6.70 -1.96 -4.90
CA GLY A 148 -5.64 -1.77 -5.90
C GLY A 148 -5.43 -2.88 -6.95
N PRO A 149 -5.48 -4.19 -6.63
CA PRO A 149 -5.30 -5.24 -7.64
C PRO A 149 -6.56 -5.55 -8.45
N VAL A 150 -7.73 -5.08 -8.05
CA VAL A 150 -9.01 -5.41 -8.68
C VAL A 150 -9.33 -4.40 -9.78
N LYS A 151 -9.55 -4.88 -11.00
CA LYS A 151 -9.95 -4.06 -12.15
C LYS A 151 -11.46 -3.97 -12.30
N THR A 152 -12.15 -5.10 -12.17
CA THR A 152 -13.62 -5.17 -12.17
C THR A 152 -14.06 -6.24 -11.19
N ALA A 153 -15.16 -6.00 -10.48
CA ALA A 153 -15.75 -6.98 -9.58
C ALA A 153 -17.22 -7.21 -9.93
N ARG A 154 -17.71 -8.42 -9.68
CA ARG A 154 -19.13 -8.72 -9.73
C ARG A 154 -19.52 -9.51 -8.51
N VAL A 155 -20.55 -9.03 -7.82
CA VAL A 155 -21.07 -9.63 -6.61
C VAL A 155 -22.46 -10.16 -6.89
N HIS A 156 -22.71 -11.39 -6.48
CA HIS A 156 -24.04 -12.00 -6.47
C HIS A 156 -24.39 -12.37 -5.05
N LEU A 157 -25.56 -11.92 -4.58
CA LEU A 157 -26.03 -12.18 -3.25
C LEU A 157 -27.25 -13.11 -3.29
N ALA A 158 -27.28 -14.09 -2.40
CA ALA A 158 -28.43 -14.96 -2.21
C ALA A 158 -29.02 -14.70 -0.81
N MET A 159 -30.00 -13.79 -0.74
CA MET A 159 -30.74 -13.50 0.48
C MET A 159 -32.02 -14.36 0.55
N PRO A 160 -32.21 -15.17 1.60
CA PRO A 160 -33.46 -15.90 1.79
C PRO A 160 -34.60 -14.95 2.18
N LYS A 161 -35.82 -15.29 1.77
CA LYS A 161 -37.02 -14.52 2.14
C LYS A 161 -37.36 -14.78 3.62
N PRO A 162 -37.63 -13.74 4.43
CA PRO A 162 -38.09 -13.93 5.80
C PRO A 162 -39.48 -14.61 5.77
N SER A 163 -39.65 -15.67 6.55
CA SER A 163 -40.93 -16.38 6.70
C SER A 163 -41.18 -16.67 8.18
N LEU A 164 -42.37 -16.34 8.66
CA LEU A 164 -42.79 -16.63 10.04
C LEU A 164 -43.09 -18.12 10.26
N PHE A 165 -43.12 -18.91 9.19
CA PHE A 165 -43.48 -20.34 9.23
C PHE A 165 -42.28 -21.28 9.31
N VAL A 166 -41.05 -20.76 9.33
CA VAL A 166 -39.82 -21.57 9.38
C VAL A 166 -39.07 -21.27 10.68
N ARG A 167 -38.84 -22.31 11.49
CA ARG A 167 -38.12 -22.21 12.77
C ARG A 167 -36.61 -21.97 12.59
N GLU A 168 -36.04 -22.40 11.47
CA GLU A 168 -34.64 -22.18 11.10
C GLU A 168 -34.53 -21.36 9.81
N GLN A 169 -34.03 -20.13 9.93
CA GLN A 169 -33.76 -19.28 8.78
C GLN A 169 -32.47 -19.74 8.09
N LYS A 170 -32.52 -19.92 6.77
CA LYS A 170 -31.30 -20.16 5.99
C LYS A 170 -30.39 -18.93 6.09
N SER A 171 -29.08 -19.13 6.20
CA SER A 171 -28.12 -18.02 6.14
C SER A 171 -27.98 -17.52 4.70
N PRO A 172 -27.79 -16.20 4.50
CA PRO A 172 -27.38 -15.66 3.20
C PRO A 172 -26.06 -16.26 2.72
N SER A 173 -25.83 -16.19 1.41
CA SER A 173 -24.55 -16.53 0.78
C SER A 173 -24.19 -15.53 -0.31
N ALA A 174 -22.89 -15.39 -0.61
CA ALA A 174 -22.41 -14.47 -1.63
C ALA A 174 -21.36 -15.14 -2.53
N SER A 175 -21.38 -14.82 -3.82
CA SER A 175 -20.33 -15.18 -4.75
C SER A 175 -19.77 -13.93 -5.43
N ILE A 176 -18.45 -13.84 -5.45
CA ILE A 176 -17.72 -12.67 -5.91
C ILE A 176 -16.77 -13.15 -7.00
N THR A 177 -16.92 -12.60 -8.20
CA THR A 177 -15.94 -12.79 -9.26
C THR A 177 -15.14 -11.52 -9.41
N VAL A 178 -13.82 -11.65 -9.25
CA VAL A 178 -12.88 -10.54 -9.40
C VAL A 178 -12.07 -10.72 -10.67
N ASN A 179 -11.88 -9.63 -11.40
CA ASN A 179 -10.96 -9.55 -12.51
C ASN A 179 -9.78 -8.68 -12.08
N LEU A 180 -8.60 -9.29 -12.03
CA LEU A 180 -7.40 -8.60 -11.56
C LEU A 180 -6.73 -7.80 -12.67
N ALA A 181 -5.97 -6.78 -12.28
CA ALA A 181 -5.10 -6.06 -13.19
C ALA A 181 -4.03 -7.03 -13.79
N PRO A 182 -3.60 -6.84 -15.06
CA PRO A 182 -2.62 -7.73 -15.68
C PRO A 182 -1.33 -7.85 -14.87
N GLY A 183 -0.88 -9.07 -14.63
CA GLY A 183 0.35 -9.35 -13.87
C GLY A 183 0.24 -9.16 -12.35
N ARG A 184 -0.96 -8.84 -11.82
CA ARG A 184 -1.21 -8.81 -10.37
C ARG A 184 -1.94 -10.07 -9.91
N ALA A 185 -1.60 -10.50 -8.70
CA ALA A 185 -2.33 -11.50 -7.93
C ALA A 185 -2.81 -10.88 -6.62
N MET A 186 -3.84 -11.45 -6.03
CA MET A 186 -4.29 -11.09 -4.69
C MET A 186 -3.56 -11.93 -3.64
N ASP A 187 -3.20 -11.32 -2.51
CA ASP A 187 -2.75 -12.03 -1.32
C ASP A 187 -3.93 -12.51 -0.46
N ASP A 188 -3.64 -13.45 0.44
CA ASP A 188 -4.62 -14.07 1.36
C ASP A 188 -5.27 -13.03 2.29
N GLY A 189 -4.52 -12.00 2.67
CA GLY A 189 -4.99 -10.88 3.49
C GLY A 189 -6.02 -10.03 2.74
N GLN A 190 -5.75 -9.69 1.47
CA GLN A 190 -6.72 -9.01 0.61
C GLN A 190 -8.00 -9.83 0.37
N ILE A 191 -7.87 -11.16 0.18
CA ILE A 191 -9.04 -12.04 0.01
C ILE A 191 -9.89 -12.02 1.29
N THR A 192 -9.25 -12.16 2.45
CA THR A 192 -9.91 -12.11 3.77
C THR A 192 -10.57 -10.74 4.00
N ALA A 193 -9.94 -9.65 3.59
CA ALA A 193 -10.51 -8.31 3.66
C ALA A 193 -11.80 -8.19 2.83
N ILE A 194 -11.82 -8.70 1.59
CA ILE A 194 -13.05 -8.72 0.76
C ILE A 194 -14.14 -9.57 1.42
N VAL A 195 -13.79 -10.75 1.92
CA VAL A 195 -14.73 -11.66 2.59
C VAL A 195 -15.40 -10.97 3.78
N HIS A 196 -14.63 -10.34 4.65
CA HIS A 196 -15.16 -9.65 5.82
C HIS A 196 -15.89 -8.34 5.48
N LEU A 197 -15.46 -7.62 4.44
CA LEU A 197 -16.17 -6.45 3.93
C LEU A 197 -17.60 -6.82 3.50
N VAL A 198 -17.75 -7.89 2.70
CA VAL A 198 -19.06 -8.32 2.22
C VAL A 198 -19.90 -8.97 3.33
N SER A 199 -19.28 -9.79 4.18
CA SER A 199 -19.94 -10.42 5.33
C SER A 199 -20.49 -9.40 6.31
N SER A 200 -19.77 -8.29 6.55
CA SER A 200 -20.25 -7.22 7.43
C SER A 200 -21.28 -6.30 6.77
N ALA A 201 -21.23 -6.13 5.46
CA ALA A 201 -22.20 -5.32 4.72
C ALA A 201 -23.58 -5.99 4.55
N VAL A 202 -23.67 -7.32 4.69
CA VAL A 202 -24.92 -8.07 4.56
C VAL A 202 -25.33 -8.68 5.90
N ALA A 203 -26.52 -8.32 6.38
CA ALA A 203 -27.03 -8.83 7.64
C ALA A 203 -27.13 -10.37 7.64
N GLY A 204 -26.48 -11.00 8.64
CA GLY A 204 -26.53 -12.44 8.86
C GLY A 204 -25.72 -13.28 7.88
N LEU A 205 -24.89 -12.68 7.02
CA LEU A 205 -24.00 -13.39 6.11
C LEU A 205 -22.71 -13.82 6.84
N PRO A 206 -22.49 -15.11 7.14
CA PRO A 206 -21.22 -15.55 7.73
C PRO A 206 -20.09 -15.50 6.68
N PRO A 207 -18.83 -15.21 7.09
CA PRO A 207 -17.71 -15.10 6.16
C PRO A 207 -17.43 -16.42 5.42
N GLY A 208 -17.73 -17.57 6.04
CA GLY A 208 -17.60 -18.88 5.40
C GLY A 208 -18.54 -19.13 4.22
N ASN A 209 -19.61 -18.34 4.07
CA ASN A 209 -20.56 -18.42 2.95
C ASN A 209 -20.24 -17.43 1.82
N VAL A 210 -19.09 -16.76 1.88
CA VAL A 210 -18.60 -15.87 0.83
C VAL A 210 -17.56 -16.62 0.00
N THR A 211 -17.78 -16.69 -1.30
CA THR A 211 -16.86 -17.33 -2.24
C THR A 211 -16.26 -16.28 -3.16
N VAL A 212 -14.93 -16.27 -3.29
CA VAL A 212 -14.21 -15.35 -4.19
C VAL A 212 -13.48 -16.16 -5.25
N VAL A 213 -13.70 -15.82 -6.52
CA VAL A 213 -13.13 -16.50 -7.69
C VAL A 213 -12.47 -15.47 -8.60
N ASP A 214 -11.33 -15.81 -9.18
CA ASP A 214 -10.64 -14.95 -10.14
C ASP A 214 -11.12 -15.15 -11.59
N GLN A 215 -10.62 -14.31 -12.50
CA GLN A 215 -10.94 -14.39 -13.94
C GLN A 215 -10.46 -15.68 -14.64
N SER A 216 -9.59 -16.46 -14.01
CA SER A 216 -9.10 -17.76 -14.53
C SER A 216 -9.94 -18.94 -14.06
N GLY A 217 -10.95 -18.70 -13.22
CA GLY A 217 -11.78 -19.73 -12.60
C GLY A 217 -11.13 -20.38 -11.38
N ARG A 218 -10.05 -19.80 -10.85
CA ARG A 218 -9.43 -20.25 -9.61
C ARG A 218 -10.22 -19.71 -8.42
N LEU A 219 -10.69 -20.62 -7.58
CA LEU A 219 -11.26 -20.28 -6.29
C LEU A 219 -10.15 -19.71 -5.38
N LEU A 220 -10.29 -18.45 -4.97
CA LEU A 220 -9.34 -17.75 -4.10
C LEU A 220 -9.67 -17.97 -2.62
N THR A 221 -10.96 -18.09 -2.29
CA THR A 221 -11.40 -18.47 -0.94
C THR A 221 -11.29 -19.97 -0.76
N GLN A 222 -10.45 -20.43 0.16
CA GLN A 222 -10.51 -21.83 0.58
C GLN A 222 -11.74 -21.99 1.48
N SER A 223 -12.86 -22.45 0.93
CA SER A 223 -14.05 -22.69 1.75
C SER A 223 -13.73 -23.82 2.74
N ASN A 224 -14.18 -23.62 3.98
CA ASN A 224 -14.14 -24.49 5.15
C ASN A 224 -14.50 -25.96 4.82
N THR A 225 -13.61 -26.69 4.15
CA THR A 225 -13.55 -28.14 4.32
C THR A 225 -13.01 -28.31 5.73
N ALA A 226 -13.92 -28.52 6.68
CA ALA A 226 -13.73 -28.39 8.13
C ALA A 226 -12.55 -29.18 8.75
N GLY A 227 -11.79 -29.95 7.96
CA GLY A 227 -10.58 -30.64 8.39
C GLY A 227 -9.27 -30.16 7.74
N ARG A 228 -9.28 -29.30 6.70
CA ARG A 228 -8.06 -28.93 5.96
C ARG A 228 -7.55 -27.52 6.29
N ASP A 229 -8.44 -26.57 6.53
CA ASP A 229 -8.08 -25.18 6.86
C ASP A 229 -7.46 -25.04 8.26
N LEU A 230 -7.93 -25.84 9.22
CA LEU A 230 -7.29 -25.96 10.55
C LEU A 230 -5.83 -26.44 10.43
N ASN A 231 -5.51 -27.27 9.45
CA ASN A 231 -4.16 -27.80 9.25
C ASN A 231 -3.22 -26.73 8.64
N ASP A 232 -3.72 -25.94 7.69
CA ASP A 232 -2.94 -24.85 7.09
C ASP A 232 -2.68 -23.71 8.09
N ALA A 233 -3.67 -23.38 8.93
CA ALA A 233 -3.49 -22.41 10.01
C ALA A 233 -2.48 -22.90 11.07
N GLN A 234 -2.51 -24.19 11.42
CA GLN A 234 -1.51 -24.82 12.30
C GLN A 234 -0.11 -24.76 11.69
N LEU A 235 0.03 -25.05 10.40
CA LEU A 235 1.30 -24.98 9.68
C LEU A 235 1.83 -23.54 9.60
N LYS A 236 0.97 -22.56 9.31
CA LYS A 236 1.32 -21.12 9.33
C LYS A 236 1.77 -20.67 10.72
N TYR A 237 1.08 -21.10 11.78
CA TYR A 237 1.46 -20.78 13.16
C TYR A 237 2.81 -21.41 13.52
N ALA A 238 3.04 -22.66 13.15
CA ALA A 238 4.34 -23.32 13.33
C ALA A 238 5.46 -22.58 12.60
N ALA A 239 5.25 -22.21 11.33
CA ALA A 239 6.22 -21.44 10.56
C ALA A 239 6.50 -20.04 11.16
N ASP A 240 5.50 -19.36 11.74
CA ASP A 240 5.72 -18.08 12.42
C ASP A 240 6.52 -18.26 13.72
N VAL A 241 6.22 -19.28 14.52
CA VAL A 241 7.01 -19.63 15.72
C VAL A 241 8.46 -19.94 15.33
N GLU A 242 8.67 -20.80 14.34
CA GLU A 242 10.00 -21.14 13.81
C GLU A 242 10.73 -19.88 13.32
N GLY A 243 10.07 -19.05 12.50
CA GLY A 243 10.65 -17.82 11.96
C GLY A 243 10.97 -16.77 13.03
N ARG A 244 10.22 -16.72 14.14
CA ARG A 244 10.54 -15.84 15.29
C ARG A 244 11.78 -16.32 16.03
N VAL A 245 11.90 -17.62 16.29
CA VAL A 245 13.06 -18.20 16.98
C VAL A 245 14.30 -18.10 16.10
N GLN A 246 14.19 -18.39 14.80
CA GLN A 246 15.26 -18.22 13.83
C GLN A 246 15.82 -16.79 13.84
N ARG A 247 14.95 -15.78 13.65
CA ARG A 247 15.37 -14.37 13.66
C ARG A 247 16.04 -13.97 14.97
N ARG A 248 15.56 -14.49 16.11
CA ARG A 248 16.16 -14.24 17.41
C ARG A 248 17.59 -14.80 17.50
N ILE A 249 17.80 -16.05 17.07
CA ILE A 249 19.12 -16.69 17.03
C ILE A 249 20.06 -15.93 16.08
N GLU A 250 19.61 -15.59 14.88
CA GLU A 250 20.43 -14.84 13.92
C GLU A 250 20.78 -13.45 14.48
N SER A 251 19.83 -12.75 15.10
CA SER A 251 20.05 -11.40 15.64
C SER A 251 21.04 -11.35 16.82
N ILE A 252 21.08 -12.40 17.65
CA ILE A 252 22.02 -12.46 18.79
C ILE A 252 23.42 -12.89 18.36
N LEU A 253 23.52 -13.72 17.31
CA LEU A 253 24.79 -14.23 16.80
C LEU A 253 25.44 -13.29 15.77
N ALA A 254 24.65 -12.54 14.99
CA ALA A 254 25.15 -11.65 13.94
C ALA A 254 26.22 -10.64 14.41
N PRO A 255 26.13 -10.01 15.60
CA PRO A 255 27.19 -9.13 16.09
C PRO A 255 28.53 -9.83 16.39
N ILE A 256 28.51 -11.15 16.64
CA ILE A 256 29.70 -11.93 16.99
C ILE A 256 30.38 -12.48 15.73
N VAL A 257 29.58 -13.01 14.79
CA VAL A 257 30.11 -13.72 13.61
C VAL A 257 30.05 -12.90 12.32
N GLY A 258 29.33 -11.77 12.31
CA GLY A 258 29.09 -10.93 11.14
C GLY A 258 27.76 -11.24 10.45
N ASN A 259 27.20 -10.24 9.77
CA ASN A 259 25.94 -10.38 9.03
C ASN A 259 26.11 -11.38 7.88
N GLY A 260 25.19 -12.35 7.75
CA GLY A 260 25.25 -13.39 6.72
C GLY A 260 26.23 -14.54 6.99
N ASN A 261 26.95 -14.54 8.12
CA ASN A 261 27.85 -15.62 8.53
C ASN A 261 27.21 -16.64 9.49
N VAL A 262 25.89 -16.56 9.66
CA VAL A 262 25.11 -17.49 10.47
C VAL A 262 23.82 -17.80 9.73
N HIS A 263 23.46 -19.08 9.68
CA HIS A 263 22.12 -19.52 9.32
C HIS A 263 21.60 -20.45 10.40
N ALA A 264 20.38 -20.20 10.85
CA ALA A 264 19.71 -21.05 11.81
C ALA A 264 18.46 -21.64 11.15
N GLN A 265 18.26 -22.95 11.29
CA GLN A 265 17.00 -23.59 10.96
C GLN A 265 16.38 -24.11 12.25
N VAL A 266 15.11 -23.79 12.45
CA VAL A 266 14.34 -24.20 13.61
C VAL A 266 13.20 -25.07 13.13
N THR A 267 12.94 -26.18 13.81
CA THR A 267 11.69 -26.91 13.70
C THR A 267 11.00 -26.95 15.05
N ALA A 268 9.72 -26.59 15.07
CA ALA A 268 8.90 -26.55 16.28
C ALA A 268 7.80 -27.60 16.21
N GLN A 269 7.79 -28.51 17.17
CA GLN A 269 6.66 -29.39 17.41
C GLN A 269 5.71 -28.68 18.38
N ILE A 270 4.49 -28.46 17.94
CA ILE A 270 3.48 -27.68 18.66
C ILE A 270 2.29 -28.58 18.96
N ASP A 271 1.86 -28.57 20.22
CA ASP A 271 0.67 -29.29 20.64
C ASP A 271 -0.59 -28.45 20.36
N PHE A 272 -1.36 -28.89 19.37
CA PHE A 272 -2.65 -28.28 19.01
C PHE A 272 -3.85 -29.02 19.61
N ALA A 273 -3.64 -29.96 20.54
CA ALA A 273 -4.71 -30.70 21.17
C ALA A 273 -5.51 -29.79 22.14
N ASN A 274 -6.83 -29.76 21.96
CA ASN A 274 -7.73 -29.17 22.94
C ASN A 274 -7.79 -30.07 24.17
N LYS A 275 -7.12 -29.67 25.27
CA LYS A 275 -7.09 -30.40 26.53
C LYS A 275 -7.78 -29.61 27.63
N GLU A 276 -8.79 -30.21 28.24
CA GLU A 276 -9.47 -29.69 29.43
C GLU A 276 -9.24 -30.65 30.59
N GLN A 277 -8.75 -30.13 31.71
CA GLN A 277 -8.47 -30.89 32.93
C GLN A 277 -9.29 -30.30 34.08
N THR A 278 -10.10 -31.13 34.72
CA THR A 278 -10.81 -30.77 35.95
C THR A 278 -10.22 -31.56 37.09
N GLU A 279 -9.63 -30.85 38.05
CA GLU A 279 -9.00 -31.43 39.22
C GLU A 279 -9.84 -31.08 40.45
N GLU A 280 -10.29 -32.10 41.17
CA GLU A 280 -11.10 -31.95 42.38
C GLU A 280 -10.29 -32.44 43.58
N GLN A 281 -9.84 -31.51 44.41
CA GLN A 281 -9.02 -31.81 45.57
C GLN A 281 -9.80 -31.52 46.86
N TYR A 282 -9.79 -32.50 47.75
CA TYR A 282 -10.39 -32.43 49.07
C TYR A 282 -9.31 -32.26 50.14
N GLN A 283 -9.50 -31.31 51.05
CA GLN A 283 -8.61 -31.16 52.18
C GLN A 283 -8.86 -32.31 53.18
N PRO A 284 -7.81 -33.02 53.64
CA PRO A 284 -8.00 -34.10 54.60
C PRO A 284 -8.52 -33.55 55.94
N ASN A 285 -9.62 -34.12 56.45
CA ASN A 285 -10.29 -33.74 57.70
C ASN A 285 -10.10 -34.77 58.82
N GLY A 286 -8.98 -35.51 58.80
CA GLY A 286 -8.69 -36.57 59.77
C GLY A 286 -8.35 -36.05 61.17
N ASP A 287 -7.90 -34.79 61.30
CA ASP A 287 -7.70 -34.13 62.58
C ASP A 287 -8.98 -33.38 62.99
N ALA A 288 -9.48 -33.68 64.20
CA ALA A 288 -10.66 -33.04 64.77
C ALA A 288 -10.49 -31.52 64.96
N SER A 289 -9.25 -31.01 65.00
CA SER A 289 -8.97 -29.57 65.08
C SER A 289 -9.17 -28.82 63.75
N GLN A 290 -9.06 -29.54 62.62
CA GLN A 290 -9.19 -28.98 61.26
C GLN A 290 -10.50 -29.38 60.59
N ALA A 291 -11.23 -30.33 61.17
CA ALA A 291 -12.50 -30.79 60.64
C ALA A 291 -13.63 -29.80 60.91
N VAL A 292 -14.28 -29.31 59.85
CA VAL A 292 -15.48 -28.47 59.96
C VAL A 292 -16.69 -29.36 60.09
N LEU A 293 -17.34 -29.32 61.25
CA LEU A 293 -18.48 -30.18 61.55
C LEU A 293 -19.81 -29.49 61.20
N ARG A 294 -20.59 -30.11 60.31
CA ARG A 294 -21.93 -29.64 59.92
C ARG A 294 -22.99 -30.05 60.93
N SER A 295 -22.97 -31.31 61.37
CA SER A 295 -23.87 -31.79 62.42
C SER A 295 -23.27 -32.94 63.22
N ARG A 296 -23.58 -32.98 64.51
CA ARG A 296 -23.15 -34.04 65.43
C ARG A 296 -24.34 -34.58 66.19
N GLN A 297 -24.61 -35.87 66.07
CA GLN A 297 -25.57 -36.57 66.92
C GLN A 297 -24.78 -37.54 67.80
N THR A 298 -24.84 -37.33 69.11
CA THR A 298 -24.25 -38.22 70.10
C THR A 298 -25.37 -38.81 70.96
N ASN A 299 -25.50 -40.14 70.92
CA ASN A 299 -26.42 -40.89 71.77
C ASN A 299 -25.56 -41.68 72.76
N GLU A 300 -25.52 -41.21 74.00
CA GLU A 300 -24.82 -41.87 75.10
C GLU A 300 -25.86 -42.45 76.06
N SER A 301 -25.81 -43.76 76.27
CA SER A 301 -26.64 -44.47 77.23
C SER A 301 -25.72 -45.21 78.18
N GLU A 302 -25.77 -44.80 79.44
CA GLU A 302 -25.03 -45.42 80.51
C GLU A 302 -26.01 -46.08 81.48
N GLN A 303 -25.98 -47.41 81.54
CA GLN A 303 -26.74 -48.20 82.50
C GLN A 303 -25.77 -48.73 83.56
N ILE A 304 -25.75 -48.06 84.71
CA ILE A 304 -25.10 -48.56 85.91
C ILE A 304 -26.12 -49.43 86.64
N GLY A 305 -25.95 -50.76 86.58
CA GLY A 305 -26.85 -51.73 87.17
C GLY A 305 -26.68 -51.81 88.70
N GLY A 306 -27.18 -50.81 89.41
CA GLY A 306 -27.31 -50.82 90.87
C GLY A 306 -28.70 -50.36 91.31
N SER A 307 -29.38 -51.16 92.13
CA SER A 307 -30.62 -50.76 92.78
C SER A 307 -30.29 -49.84 93.97
N TYR A 308 -30.45 -48.53 93.79
CA TYR A 308 -30.60 -47.59 94.90
C TYR A 308 -31.91 -46.79 94.73
N PRO A 309 -32.66 -46.57 95.81
CA PRO A 309 -33.94 -45.87 95.79
C PRO A 309 -33.72 -44.40 95.41
N GLY A 310 -34.52 -43.91 94.46
CA GLY A 310 -34.54 -42.50 94.07
C GLY A 310 -34.99 -41.62 95.23
N GLY A 311 -34.05 -40.86 95.79
CA GLY A 311 -34.35 -39.72 96.66
C GLY A 311 -34.68 -38.48 95.83
N VAL A 312 -35.57 -37.64 96.35
CA VAL A 312 -35.92 -36.34 95.73
C VAL A 312 -34.68 -35.42 95.61
N PRO A 313 -34.47 -34.74 94.46
CA PRO A 313 -33.32 -33.85 94.26
C PRO A 313 -33.27 -32.73 95.31
N GLY A 314 -32.21 -32.69 96.12
CA GLY A 314 -31.99 -31.70 97.17
C GLY A 314 -30.54 -31.18 97.17
N ALA A 315 -30.38 -29.92 97.55
CA ALA A 315 -29.23 -29.03 97.30
C ALA A 315 -27.84 -29.43 97.87
N LEU A 316 -27.63 -30.64 98.38
CA LEU A 316 -26.33 -31.07 98.93
C LEU A 316 -25.45 -31.87 97.94
N SER A 317 -25.98 -32.29 96.79
CA SER A 317 -25.22 -33.09 95.80
C SER A 317 -24.27 -32.28 94.91
N ASN A 318 -24.18 -30.96 95.08
CA ASN A 318 -23.36 -30.07 94.25
C ASN A 318 -22.34 -29.25 95.04
N GLN A 319 -21.69 -29.87 96.04
CA GLN A 319 -20.47 -29.31 96.63
C GLN A 319 -19.25 -30.07 96.10
N PRO A 320 -18.31 -29.41 95.40
CA PRO A 320 -17.06 -30.04 95.02
C PRO A 320 -16.24 -30.37 96.28
N ALA A 321 -15.65 -31.57 96.32
CA ALA A 321 -14.77 -31.98 97.40
C ALA A 321 -13.54 -31.04 97.49
N PRO A 322 -13.07 -30.67 98.69
CA PRO A 322 -11.89 -29.82 98.83
C PRO A 322 -10.62 -30.52 98.33
N ALA A 323 -9.67 -29.72 97.83
CA ALA A 323 -8.42 -30.18 97.25
C ALA A 323 -7.56 -30.94 98.26
N ASN A 324 -7.09 -32.13 97.89
CA ASN A 324 -6.13 -32.88 98.70
C ASN A 324 -4.76 -32.18 98.67
N ALA A 325 -4.30 -31.76 99.85
CA ALA A 325 -2.95 -31.30 100.11
C ALA A 325 -1.98 -32.50 100.28
N ALA A 326 -0.72 -32.26 99.88
CA ALA A 326 0.38 -33.20 99.60
C ALA A 326 0.91 -34.05 100.78
N PRO A 327 1.87 -34.96 100.51
CA PRO A 327 3.21 -34.61 100.99
C PRO A 327 4.35 -34.95 100.03
N ILE A 328 5.31 -34.02 99.99
CA ILE A 328 6.68 -34.20 99.52
C ILE A 328 7.44 -34.96 100.61
N THR A 329 7.93 -36.16 100.30
CA THR A 329 9.09 -36.76 100.97
C THR A 329 9.98 -37.48 99.95
N THR A 330 11.24 -37.10 99.92
CA THR A 330 12.41 -37.81 99.34
C THR A 330 13.33 -38.17 100.52
N PRO A 331 14.42 -38.99 100.42
CA PRO A 331 14.77 -40.21 99.65
C PRO A 331 15.27 -41.36 100.61
N PRO A 332 15.91 -42.48 100.15
CA PRO A 332 17.36 -42.48 99.86
C PRO A 332 17.78 -43.25 98.58
N ALA A 333 19.08 -43.15 98.28
CA ALA A 333 19.75 -43.41 97.00
C ALA A 333 20.43 -44.80 96.87
N ASN A 334 20.78 -45.12 95.60
CA ASN A 334 21.81 -46.05 95.09
C ASN A 334 21.55 -47.57 95.21
N GLN A 335 21.98 -48.47 94.31
CA GLN A 335 22.68 -48.46 93.01
C GLN A 335 22.60 -49.91 92.46
N GLN A 336 22.51 -50.09 91.13
CA GLN A 336 22.93 -51.27 90.31
C GLN A 336 22.49 -52.69 90.75
N ASN A 337 21.95 -53.54 89.89
CA ASN A 337 22.62 -54.12 88.72
C ASN A 337 21.60 -55.01 87.95
N GLY A 338 21.87 -55.28 86.68
CA GLY A 338 20.97 -56.07 85.82
C GLY A 338 21.00 -57.59 86.02
N GLN A 339 20.31 -58.24 85.08
CA GLN A 339 20.32 -59.67 84.72
C GLN A 339 19.41 -60.65 85.46
N GLN A 340 18.89 -61.56 84.62
CA GLN A 340 18.36 -62.91 84.90
C GLN A 340 16.98 -62.95 85.57
N ASN A 341 16.11 -63.90 85.30
CA ASN A 341 16.01 -65.03 84.37
C ASN A 341 14.50 -65.38 84.46
N GLY A 342 13.81 -65.77 83.41
CA GLY A 342 13.88 -67.14 82.94
C GLY A 342 12.45 -67.69 82.80
N GLN A 343 12.22 -68.28 81.64
CA GLN A 343 11.06 -69.07 81.27
C GLN A 343 10.83 -70.22 82.26
N GLN A 344 9.57 -70.56 82.57
CA GLN A 344 8.93 -71.78 82.08
C GLN A 344 7.54 -71.99 82.71
N ASN A 345 6.58 -72.25 81.82
CA ASN A 345 5.60 -73.33 81.83
C ASN A 345 4.62 -73.58 83.00
N GLN A 346 3.42 -73.94 82.54
CA GLN A 346 2.37 -74.78 83.15
C GLN A 346 1.38 -74.21 84.17
N ASN A 347 0.13 -74.63 83.92
CA ASN A 347 -0.98 -74.84 84.84
C ASN A 347 -0.64 -74.72 86.33
N GLY A 348 -1.33 -73.81 86.99
CA GLY A 348 -1.26 -73.61 88.44
C GLY A 348 -2.41 -72.72 88.88
N GLN A 349 -3.58 -73.34 89.01
CA GLN A 349 -4.68 -72.89 89.84
C GLN A 349 -4.16 -72.41 91.20
N GLN A 350 -4.41 -71.17 91.61
CA GLN A 350 -4.72 -70.82 93.02
C GLN A 350 -4.97 -69.31 93.27
N THR A 351 -6.11 -69.08 93.91
CA THR A 351 -6.26 -68.17 95.07
C THR A 351 -6.18 -66.67 94.77
N ALA A 352 -7.30 -66.00 94.50
CA ALA A 352 -8.28 -65.55 95.50
C ALA A 352 -7.63 -64.85 96.70
N SER A 353 -7.41 -63.54 96.59
CA SER A 353 -7.45 -62.62 97.74
C SER A 353 -8.22 -61.38 97.30
N SER A 354 -9.52 -61.48 97.57
CA SER A 354 -10.54 -60.45 97.66
C SER A 354 -10.03 -59.07 98.12
N ALA A 355 -10.04 -58.11 97.21
CA ALA A 355 -10.46 -56.75 97.51
C ALA A 355 -11.73 -56.49 96.69
N THR A 356 -12.88 -56.63 97.35
CA THR A 356 -14.20 -56.32 96.81
C THR A 356 -14.31 -54.82 96.58
N SER A 357 -13.90 -54.33 95.41
CA SER A 357 -14.60 -53.20 94.81
C SER A 357 -15.85 -53.77 94.15
N ASN A 358 -17.03 -53.46 94.69
CA ASN A 358 -18.30 -53.70 94.01
C ASN A 358 -18.28 -52.99 92.65
N ALA A 359 -17.78 -53.66 91.62
CA ALA A 359 -17.88 -53.21 90.24
C ALA A 359 -19.33 -53.45 89.81
N VAL A 360 -20.15 -52.43 90.02
CA VAL A 360 -21.52 -52.39 89.54
C VAL A 360 -21.50 -52.68 88.03
N PRO A 361 -22.31 -53.60 87.49
CA PRO A 361 -22.33 -53.88 86.06
C PRO A 361 -22.67 -52.60 85.31
N ARG A 362 -21.69 -52.07 84.58
CA ARG A 362 -21.78 -50.80 83.85
C ARG A 362 -21.84 -51.12 82.37
N ASN A 363 -23.00 -50.88 81.75
CA ASN A 363 -23.18 -51.01 80.31
C ASN A 363 -23.21 -49.60 79.69
N THR A 364 -22.16 -49.25 78.96
CA THR A 364 -22.04 -47.96 78.26
C THR A 364 -22.19 -48.19 76.76
N THR A 365 -23.16 -47.56 76.14
CA THR A 365 -23.26 -47.46 74.68
C THR A 365 -23.11 -46.00 74.28
N ARG A 366 -22.18 -45.73 73.36
CA ARG A 366 -21.96 -44.39 72.79
C ARG A 366 -21.96 -44.50 71.28
N ASN A 367 -23.01 -43.97 70.67
CA ASN A 367 -23.12 -43.86 69.22
C ASN A 367 -22.91 -42.39 68.83
N GLU A 368 -21.96 -42.12 67.93
CA GLU A 368 -21.67 -40.77 67.45
C GLU A 368 -21.73 -40.73 65.93
N THR A 369 -22.66 -39.93 65.38
CA THR A 369 -22.77 -39.65 63.96
C THR A 369 -22.37 -38.21 63.72
N ALA A 370 -21.27 -38.02 62.99
CA ALA A 370 -20.72 -36.70 62.65
C ALA A 370 -20.77 -36.50 61.13
N ASN A 371 -21.41 -35.41 60.69
CA ASN A 371 -21.39 -34.97 59.29
C ASN A 371 -20.41 -33.81 59.16
N TYR A 372 -19.44 -33.94 58.26
CA TYR A 372 -18.43 -32.92 58.03
C TYR A 372 -18.72 -32.14 56.74
N GLU A 373 -18.34 -30.86 56.72
CA GLU A 373 -18.10 -30.14 55.48
C GLU A 373 -16.61 -30.28 55.16
N VAL A 374 -16.32 -30.71 53.95
CA VAL A 374 -14.94 -30.87 53.47
C VAL A 374 -14.64 -29.75 52.49
N ASP A 375 -13.52 -29.07 52.71
CA ASP A 375 -13.05 -28.07 51.77
C ASP A 375 -12.77 -28.76 50.43
N ARG A 376 -13.46 -28.28 49.40
CA ARG A 376 -13.35 -28.78 48.03
C ARG A 376 -12.79 -27.67 47.15
N THR A 377 -11.60 -27.91 46.62
CA THR A 377 -11.00 -27.05 45.59
C THR A 377 -11.22 -27.69 44.23
N ILE A 378 -12.04 -27.05 43.38
CA ILE A 378 -12.23 -27.45 41.99
C ILE A 378 -11.37 -26.54 41.13
N ARG A 379 -10.38 -27.12 40.45
CA ARG A 379 -9.55 -26.42 39.47
C ARG A 379 -9.90 -26.91 38.08
N HIS A 380 -10.64 -26.10 37.33
CA HIS A 380 -10.86 -26.32 35.92
C HIS A 380 -9.80 -25.58 35.12
N THR A 381 -8.89 -26.33 34.49
CA THR A 381 -7.81 -25.79 33.66
C THR A 381 -8.08 -26.18 32.21
N LYS A 382 -8.31 -25.17 31.36
CA LYS A 382 -8.29 -25.32 29.92
C LYS A 382 -6.90 -24.96 29.42
N MET A 383 -6.17 -25.94 28.88
CA MET A 383 -4.83 -25.70 28.37
C MET A 383 -4.90 -24.81 27.13
N ASN A 384 -3.91 -23.94 26.98
CA ASN A 384 -3.80 -23.12 25.77
C ASN A 384 -3.45 -24.03 24.58
N VAL A 385 -4.00 -23.71 23.42
CA VAL A 385 -3.67 -24.41 22.18
C VAL A 385 -2.45 -23.71 21.58
N GLY A 386 -1.46 -24.49 21.13
CA GLY A 386 -0.27 -23.93 20.48
C GLY A 386 0.96 -23.81 21.36
N ASP A 387 1.04 -24.58 22.45
CA ASP A 387 2.24 -24.68 23.28
C ASP A 387 3.33 -25.48 22.56
N ILE A 388 4.59 -25.08 22.76
CA ILE A 388 5.74 -25.73 22.14
C ILE A 388 6.06 -27.02 22.92
N GLU A 389 5.88 -28.17 22.28
CA GLU A 389 6.23 -29.48 22.83
C GLU A 389 7.73 -29.72 22.76
N ARG A 390 8.36 -29.40 21.62
CA ARG A 390 9.79 -29.62 21.38
C ARG A 390 10.35 -28.68 20.32
N LEU A 391 11.56 -28.15 20.57
CA LEU A 391 12.35 -27.42 19.57
C LEU A 391 13.56 -28.23 19.14
N SER A 392 13.79 -28.31 17.83
CA SER A 392 15.08 -28.77 17.30
C SER A 392 15.70 -27.66 16.47
N VAL A 393 16.92 -27.27 16.84
CA VAL A 393 17.62 -26.13 16.24
C VAL A 393 18.94 -26.62 15.66
N ALA A 394 19.17 -26.27 14.40
CA ALA A 394 20.45 -26.45 13.74
C ALA A 394 21.02 -25.07 13.39
N VAL A 395 22.22 -24.78 13.87
CA VAL A 395 22.93 -23.54 13.56
C VAL A 395 24.21 -23.86 12.82
N VAL A 396 24.37 -23.25 11.65
CA VAL A 396 25.62 -23.27 10.89
C VAL A 396 26.29 -21.91 11.02
N VAL A 397 27.57 -21.90 11.36
CA VAL A 397 28.39 -20.70 11.49
C VAL A 397 29.53 -20.75 10.48
N ASN A 398 29.75 -19.65 9.79
CA ASN A 398 30.83 -19.50 8.82
C ASN A 398 32.18 -19.33 9.51
N TYR A 399 33.25 -19.65 8.79
CA TYR A 399 34.61 -19.34 9.22
C TYR A 399 34.81 -17.83 9.28
N ARG A 400 35.60 -17.38 10.26
CA ARG A 400 35.93 -15.96 10.36
C ARG A 400 36.92 -15.60 9.26
N THR A 401 36.73 -14.44 8.65
CA THR A 401 37.71 -13.85 7.72
C THR A 401 38.65 -12.95 8.52
N LEU A 402 39.93 -13.30 8.58
CA LEU A 402 40.94 -12.40 9.13
C LEU A 402 41.20 -11.25 8.14
N ALA A 403 41.73 -10.13 8.63
CA ALA A 403 42.12 -8.97 7.82
C ALA A 403 43.11 -9.30 6.68
N ASP A 404 43.76 -10.46 6.74
CA ASP A 404 44.71 -10.99 5.76
C ASP A 404 44.04 -11.88 4.67
N GLY A 405 42.71 -11.93 4.61
CA GLY A 405 41.94 -12.68 3.61
C GLY A 405 41.90 -14.20 3.82
N LYS A 406 42.52 -14.71 4.89
CA LYS A 406 42.50 -16.14 5.25
C LYS A 406 41.28 -16.46 6.11
N THR A 407 40.60 -17.56 5.77
CA THR A 407 39.48 -18.10 6.54
C THR A 407 39.98 -19.05 7.62
N GLU A 408 39.59 -18.80 8.87
CA GLU A 408 39.96 -19.62 10.02
C GLU A 408 38.71 -20.18 10.71
N ALA A 409 38.81 -21.43 11.15
CA ALA A 409 37.78 -22.04 11.98
C ALA A 409 37.67 -21.31 13.33
N LEU A 410 36.45 -21.25 13.90
CA LEU A 410 36.24 -20.73 15.23
C LEU A 410 36.90 -21.65 16.26
N SER A 411 37.45 -21.07 17.32
CA SER A 411 38.03 -21.84 18.43
C SER A 411 36.93 -22.59 19.19
N ALA A 412 37.28 -23.70 19.83
CA ALA A 412 36.33 -24.50 20.62
C ALA A 412 35.61 -23.67 21.70
N ASP A 413 36.29 -22.72 22.35
CA ASP A 413 35.69 -21.85 23.37
C ASP A 413 34.64 -20.90 22.79
N GLN A 414 34.87 -20.38 21.58
CA GLN A 414 33.90 -19.53 20.88
C GLN A 414 32.70 -20.34 20.40
N LEU A 415 32.90 -21.57 19.95
CA LEU A 415 31.79 -22.46 19.59
C LEU A 415 30.92 -22.76 20.81
N LYS A 416 31.52 -23.00 21.97
CA LYS A 416 30.78 -23.16 23.22
C LYS A 416 30.00 -21.90 23.61
N GLN A 417 30.59 -20.72 23.46
CA GLN A 417 29.89 -19.46 23.72
C GLN A 417 28.70 -19.25 22.79
N ILE A 418 28.85 -19.58 21.50
CA ILE A 418 27.77 -19.52 20.50
C ILE A 418 26.68 -20.53 20.85
N GLU A 419 27.05 -21.74 21.26
CA GLU A 419 26.12 -22.77 21.71
C GLU A 419 25.31 -22.29 22.91
N ASP A 420 25.95 -21.71 23.93
CA ASP A 420 25.30 -21.18 25.13
C ASP A 420 24.35 -20.02 24.78
N LEU A 421 24.77 -19.08 23.93
CA LEU A 421 23.92 -17.98 23.47
C LEU A 421 22.71 -18.47 22.67
N THR A 422 22.91 -19.48 21.82
CA THR A 422 21.82 -20.09 21.05
C THR A 422 20.84 -20.80 21.98
N ARG A 423 21.36 -21.51 22.99
CA ARG A 423 20.57 -22.20 24.03
C ARG A 423 19.65 -21.23 24.76
N GLU A 424 20.18 -20.08 25.18
CA GLU A 424 19.40 -19.02 25.82
C GLU A 424 18.40 -18.36 24.86
N ALA A 425 18.80 -18.10 23.61
CA ALA A 425 17.92 -17.46 22.62
C ALA A 425 16.71 -18.32 22.23
N MET A 426 16.89 -19.64 22.09
CA MET A 426 15.78 -20.56 21.83
C MET A 426 14.94 -20.85 23.08
N GLY A 427 15.40 -20.43 24.27
CA GLY A 427 14.74 -20.71 25.54
C GLY A 427 14.78 -22.19 25.90
N TYR A 428 15.90 -22.86 25.63
CA TYR A 428 16.11 -24.30 25.75
C TYR A 428 15.62 -24.85 27.10
N THR A 429 14.93 -25.99 27.06
CA THR A 429 14.62 -26.70 28.29
C THR A 429 14.73 -28.21 28.12
N GLU A 430 15.42 -28.86 29.06
CA GLU A 430 15.60 -30.32 29.05
C GLU A 430 14.27 -31.04 29.25
N LYS A 431 13.33 -30.44 30.00
CA LYS A 431 11.99 -31.00 30.26
C LYS A 431 11.14 -31.18 28.99
N ARG A 432 11.35 -30.37 27.95
CA ARG A 432 10.69 -30.49 26.63
C ARG A 432 11.41 -31.46 25.69
N GLY A 433 12.64 -31.84 26.00
CA GLY A 433 13.49 -32.64 25.12
C GLY A 433 14.00 -31.84 23.91
N ASP A 434 14.29 -30.55 24.10
CA ASP A 434 14.85 -29.70 23.05
C ASP A 434 16.24 -30.19 22.62
N THR A 435 16.58 -30.00 21.35
CA THR A 435 17.89 -30.37 20.79
C THR A 435 18.53 -29.20 20.06
N LEU A 436 19.85 -29.07 20.22
CA LEU A 436 20.67 -28.03 19.58
C LEU A 436 21.89 -28.69 18.95
N ASN A 437 22.15 -28.38 17.69
CA ASN A 437 23.39 -28.75 17.01
C ASN A 437 24.01 -27.51 16.35
N VAL A 438 25.25 -27.18 16.74
CA VAL A 438 26.00 -26.06 16.18
C VAL A 438 27.19 -26.60 15.43
N VAL A 439 27.30 -26.26 14.15
CA VAL A 439 28.41 -26.68 13.29
C VAL A 439 29.12 -25.47 12.71
N ASN A 440 30.45 -25.54 12.65
CA ASN A 440 31.28 -24.52 12.04
C ASN A 440 31.81 -25.03 10.71
N SER A 441 31.37 -24.43 9.61
CA SER A 441 31.70 -24.85 8.25
C SER A 441 31.87 -23.63 7.34
N PRO A 442 32.82 -23.64 6.39
CA PRO A 442 32.98 -22.54 5.46
C PRO A 442 31.77 -22.46 4.53
N PHE A 443 31.20 -21.27 4.38
CA PHE A 443 30.10 -21.04 3.44
C PHE A 443 30.67 -20.85 2.03
N ASN A 444 29.95 -21.37 1.04
CA ASN A 444 30.23 -21.02 -0.33
C ASN A 444 29.76 -19.59 -0.53
N ALA A 445 30.68 -18.67 -0.85
CA ALA A 445 30.30 -17.37 -1.37
C ALA A 445 29.59 -17.61 -2.70
N THR A 446 28.26 -17.78 -2.67
CA THR A 446 27.47 -17.31 -3.79
C THR A 446 27.66 -15.81 -3.73
N ASP A 447 28.60 -15.33 -4.54
CA ASP A 447 28.71 -13.93 -4.90
C ASP A 447 27.34 -13.49 -5.41
N ASP A 448 26.48 -13.06 -4.49
CA ASP A 448 25.33 -12.19 -4.79
C ASP A 448 25.89 -10.79 -5.05
N VAL A 449 26.90 -10.77 -5.91
CA VAL A 449 27.44 -9.59 -6.54
C VAL A 449 26.49 -9.38 -7.72
N GLY A 450 25.30 -8.90 -7.38
CA GLY A 450 24.74 -7.74 -8.08
C GLY A 450 25.72 -6.58 -7.93
N GLY A 451 26.96 -6.77 -8.39
CA GLY A 451 27.95 -5.73 -8.53
C GLY A 451 27.28 -4.75 -9.46
N GLN A 452 27.00 -3.57 -8.93
CA GLN A 452 26.54 -2.44 -9.74
C GLN A 452 27.39 -2.45 -10.99
N LEU A 453 26.77 -2.74 -12.14
CA LEU A 453 27.49 -2.70 -13.40
C LEU A 453 28.19 -1.33 -13.43
N PRO A 454 29.49 -1.29 -13.77
CA PRO A 454 30.23 -0.05 -13.74
C PRO A 454 29.45 1.03 -14.50
N PHE A 455 29.51 2.29 -14.06
CA PHE A 455 28.61 3.35 -14.53
C PHE A 455 28.51 3.48 -16.06
N TRP A 456 29.54 3.07 -16.82
CA TRP A 456 29.56 3.07 -18.29
C TRP A 456 28.70 1.97 -18.94
N GLN A 457 28.34 0.91 -18.22
CA GLN A 457 27.48 -0.21 -18.65
C GLN A 457 26.03 -0.07 -18.17
N GLN A 458 25.72 0.97 -17.38
CA GLN A 458 24.34 1.25 -17.02
C GLN A 458 23.56 1.74 -18.25
N GLN A 459 22.38 1.17 -18.48
CA GLN A 459 21.51 1.50 -19.62
C GLN A 459 21.22 3.01 -19.70
N SER A 460 21.07 3.67 -18.55
CA SER A 460 20.87 5.13 -18.44
C SER A 460 22.06 5.95 -18.97
N PHE A 461 23.30 5.49 -18.76
CA PHE A 461 24.49 6.17 -19.26
C PHE A 461 24.60 6.04 -20.78
N ILE A 462 24.27 4.85 -21.32
CA ILE A 462 24.24 4.61 -22.77
C ILE A 462 23.19 5.49 -23.44
N ASP A 463 21.99 5.61 -22.87
CA ASP A 463 20.92 6.48 -23.39
C ASP A 463 21.30 7.96 -23.34
N GLN A 464 21.95 8.41 -22.26
CA GLN A 464 22.46 9.78 -22.15
C GLN A 464 23.59 10.06 -23.15
N MET A 465 24.50 9.10 -23.37
CA MET A 465 25.59 9.21 -24.34
C MET A 465 25.05 9.27 -25.78
N LEU A 466 24.04 8.46 -26.11
CA LEU A 466 23.37 8.50 -27.41
C LEU A 466 22.64 9.84 -27.64
N ASN A 467 21.97 10.39 -26.63
CA ASN A 467 21.34 11.70 -26.72
C ASN A 467 22.37 12.84 -26.86
N ALA A 468 23.48 12.80 -26.11
CA ALA A 468 24.58 13.75 -26.26
C ALA A 468 25.20 13.66 -27.68
N GLY A 469 25.34 12.44 -28.22
CA GLY A 469 25.79 12.20 -29.58
C GLY A 469 24.89 12.84 -30.65
N ARG A 470 23.56 12.79 -30.48
CA ARG A 470 22.59 13.45 -31.39
C ARG A 470 22.79 14.97 -31.43
N TRP A 471 22.93 15.62 -30.27
CA TRP A 471 23.18 17.05 -30.19
C TRP A 471 24.54 17.44 -30.78
N LEU A 472 25.56 16.63 -30.55
CA LEU A 472 26.89 16.82 -31.13
C LEU A 472 26.84 16.73 -32.67
N LEU A 473 26.06 15.80 -33.22
CA LEU A 473 25.84 15.66 -34.67
C LEU A 473 25.15 16.90 -35.26
N VAL A 474 24.11 17.42 -34.59
CA VAL A 474 23.46 18.68 -34.98
C VAL A 474 24.45 19.85 -34.97
N LEU A 475 25.31 19.93 -33.95
CA LEU A 475 26.36 20.96 -33.85
C LEU A 475 27.38 20.86 -34.99
N ILE A 476 27.81 19.64 -35.35
CA ILE A 476 28.72 19.40 -36.49
C ILE A 476 28.06 19.81 -37.80
N VAL A 477 26.78 19.48 -38.02
CA VAL A 477 26.04 19.86 -39.22
C VAL A 477 25.86 21.38 -39.29
N ALA A 478 25.49 22.03 -38.17
CA ALA A 478 25.38 23.47 -38.08
C ALA A 478 26.74 24.16 -38.34
N TRP A 479 27.83 23.61 -37.81
CA TRP A 479 29.19 24.10 -38.06
C TRP A 479 29.62 23.94 -39.53
N LEU A 480 29.29 22.80 -40.16
CA LEU A 480 29.52 22.57 -41.59
C LEU A 480 28.71 23.54 -42.46
N LEU A 481 27.44 23.77 -42.15
CA LEU A 481 26.60 24.74 -42.86
C LEU A 481 27.11 26.18 -42.68
N TRP A 482 27.50 26.56 -41.47
CA TRP A 482 28.11 27.86 -41.20
C TRP A 482 29.43 28.03 -41.97
N ARG A 483 30.28 27.00 -41.99
CA ARG A 483 31.53 27.00 -42.75
C ARG A 483 31.29 27.05 -44.27
N LYS A 484 30.24 26.43 -44.80
CA LYS A 484 30.02 26.34 -46.25
C LYS A 484 29.12 27.43 -46.83
N ALA A 485 28.18 27.98 -46.06
CA ALA A 485 27.23 28.99 -46.53
C ALA A 485 27.57 30.41 -46.04
N VAL A 486 28.02 30.54 -44.78
CA VAL A 486 28.20 31.85 -44.13
C VAL A 486 29.62 32.39 -44.36
N ARG A 487 30.66 31.56 -44.20
CA ARG A 487 32.05 31.97 -44.48
C ARG A 487 32.28 32.55 -45.88
N PRO A 488 31.83 31.94 -47.00
CA PRO A 488 32.10 32.52 -48.32
C PRO A 488 31.36 33.84 -48.59
N GLN A 489 30.24 34.10 -47.90
CA GLN A 489 29.56 35.40 -48.00
C GLN A 489 30.21 36.49 -47.15
N LEU A 490 30.77 36.13 -45.99
CA LEU A 490 31.54 37.07 -45.17
C LEU A 490 32.86 37.46 -45.83
N VAL A 491 33.55 36.51 -46.48
CA VAL A 491 34.77 36.81 -47.25
C VAL A 491 34.45 37.71 -48.45
N ARG A 492 33.34 37.46 -49.17
CA ARG A 492 32.87 38.36 -50.25
C ARG A 492 32.52 39.76 -49.74
N ARG A 493 31.86 39.89 -48.58
CA ARG A 493 31.60 41.21 -47.96
C ARG A 493 32.87 41.89 -47.46
N GLN A 494 33.89 41.15 -47.03
CA GLN A 494 35.18 41.69 -46.64
C GLN A 494 36.00 42.15 -47.85
N GLU A 495 35.90 41.46 -48.98
CA GLU A 495 36.48 41.87 -50.26
C GLU A 495 35.76 43.11 -50.81
N GLU A 496 34.44 43.21 -50.71
CA GLU A 496 33.68 44.42 -51.04
C GLU A 496 34.05 45.59 -50.12
N ALA A 497 34.22 45.35 -48.81
CA ALA A 497 34.67 46.38 -47.88
C ALA A 497 36.11 46.84 -48.17
N LYS A 498 37.01 45.93 -48.55
CA LYS A 498 38.39 46.27 -48.96
C LYS A 498 38.43 47.00 -50.30
N ALA A 499 37.60 46.63 -51.26
CA ALA A 499 37.46 47.32 -52.55
C ALA A 499 36.89 48.73 -52.38
N VAL A 500 35.95 48.93 -51.45
CA VAL A 500 35.47 50.27 -51.07
C VAL A 500 36.57 51.08 -50.37
N GLN A 501 37.42 50.44 -49.56
CA GLN A 501 38.54 51.11 -48.88
C GLN A 501 39.68 51.49 -49.85
N GLU A 502 39.97 50.66 -50.85
CA GLU A 502 40.90 50.98 -51.94
C GLU A 502 40.34 52.04 -52.89
N ALA A 503 39.03 52.03 -53.16
CA ALA A 503 38.37 53.10 -53.91
C ALA A 503 38.34 54.43 -53.13
N GLN A 504 38.28 54.38 -51.79
CA GLN A 504 38.44 55.56 -50.93
C GLN A 504 39.89 56.05 -50.88
N ARG A 505 40.89 55.16 -50.88
CA ARG A 505 42.31 55.54 -50.98
C ARG A 505 42.66 56.13 -52.35
N ALA A 506 42.16 55.56 -53.44
CA ALA A 506 42.32 56.12 -54.78
C ALA A 506 41.60 57.47 -54.93
N ARG A 507 40.46 57.67 -54.26
CA ARG A 507 39.81 58.99 -54.17
C ARG A 507 40.61 59.99 -53.33
N ALA A 508 41.23 59.56 -52.25
CA ALA A 508 42.14 60.40 -51.45
C ALA A 508 43.42 60.77 -52.22
N GLU A 509 43.96 59.87 -53.05
CA GLU A 509 45.12 60.11 -53.92
C GLU A 509 44.79 61.06 -55.10
N ILE A 510 43.53 61.07 -55.55
CA ILE A 510 43.01 62.01 -56.56
C ILE A 510 42.67 63.38 -55.93
N GLU A 511 42.26 63.43 -54.65
CA GLU A 511 42.12 64.70 -53.91
C GLU A 511 43.49 65.30 -53.53
N GLU A 512 44.53 64.49 -53.29
CA GLU A 512 45.89 64.96 -52.99
C GLU A 512 46.65 65.49 -54.24
N SER A 513 46.16 65.19 -55.45
CA SER A 513 46.78 65.66 -56.71
C SER A 513 46.07 66.86 -57.38
N VAL A 514 45.06 67.45 -56.72
CA VAL A 514 44.46 68.73 -57.13
C VAL A 514 44.45 69.69 -55.95
N GLU A 515 45.64 70.16 -55.55
CA GLU A 515 45.75 71.24 -54.58
C GLU A 515 46.93 72.18 -54.90
N VAL A 516 46.81 72.99 -55.97
CA VAL A 516 47.66 74.18 -56.16
C VAL A 516 46.84 75.34 -56.77
N ARG A 517 46.67 76.38 -55.93
CA ARG A 517 46.34 77.80 -56.18
C ARG A 517 44.86 78.22 -56.30
N LEU A 518 44.39 78.70 -55.15
CA LEU A 518 43.58 79.91 -54.93
C LEU A 518 43.30 80.80 -56.16
N SER A 519 42.00 81.03 -56.41
CA SER A 519 41.47 82.39 -56.53
C SER A 519 40.23 82.50 -55.64
N LYS A 520 40.23 83.48 -54.73
CA LYS A 520 39.23 83.64 -53.66
C LYS A 520 37.93 84.33 -54.14
N ASP A 521 37.82 84.60 -55.45
CA ASP A 521 36.68 85.29 -56.06
C ASP A 521 35.75 84.36 -56.90
N GLU A 522 36.14 83.11 -57.16
CA GLU A 522 35.25 82.09 -57.75
C GLU A 522 34.40 81.33 -56.71
N GLN A 523 34.84 81.27 -55.46
CA GLN A 523 34.13 80.58 -54.37
C GLN A 523 32.81 81.28 -53.96
N LEU A 524 32.66 82.57 -54.23
CA LEU A 524 31.43 83.33 -53.99
C LEU A 524 30.37 83.16 -55.09
N GLN A 525 30.79 82.84 -56.33
CA GLN A 525 29.86 82.56 -57.44
C GLN A 525 29.31 81.13 -57.40
N GLN A 526 30.11 80.14 -56.98
CA GLN A 526 29.63 78.75 -56.82
C GLN A 526 28.59 78.60 -55.70
N ARG A 527 28.67 79.39 -54.61
CA ARG A 527 27.61 79.40 -53.57
C ARG A 527 26.27 79.93 -54.07
N ARG A 528 26.28 80.94 -54.96
CA ARG A 528 25.04 81.47 -55.57
C ARG A 528 24.42 80.52 -56.61
N ASN A 529 25.24 79.74 -57.32
CA ASN A 529 24.73 78.80 -58.33
C ASN A 529 24.19 77.50 -57.71
N ASN A 530 24.84 76.96 -56.67
CA ASN A 530 24.35 75.79 -55.94
C ASN A 530 23.07 76.06 -55.12
N GLN A 531 22.85 77.30 -54.67
CA GLN A 531 21.58 77.68 -54.04
C GLN A 531 20.41 77.74 -55.02
N ARG A 532 20.64 78.05 -56.31
CA ARG A 532 19.59 78.04 -57.34
C ARG A 532 19.22 76.62 -57.76
N LEU A 533 20.20 75.72 -57.93
CA LEU A 533 19.95 74.29 -58.18
C LEU A 533 19.24 73.60 -57.00
N SER A 534 19.61 73.95 -55.77
CA SER A 534 18.97 73.42 -54.55
C SER A 534 17.54 73.91 -54.37
N ALA A 535 17.24 75.17 -54.73
CA ALA A 535 15.89 75.71 -54.65
C ALA A 535 14.96 75.13 -55.74
N GLU A 536 15.49 74.85 -56.93
CA GLU A 536 14.74 74.26 -58.05
C GLU A 536 14.39 72.78 -57.76
N VAL A 537 15.34 72.01 -57.23
CA VAL A 537 15.13 70.60 -56.79
C VAL A 537 14.22 70.51 -55.55
N MET A 538 14.31 71.46 -54.63
CA MET A 538 13.41 71.51 -53.46
C MET A 538 11.98 71.93 -53.84
N SER A 539 11.81 72.81 -54.83
CA SER A 539 10.49 73.18 -55.36
C SER A 539 9.81 72.05 -56.16
N GLN A 540 10.59 71.21 -56.85
CA GLN A 540 10.08 70.00 -57.50
C GLN A 540 9.67 68.94 -56.48
N ARG A 541 10.47 68.75 -55.42
CA ARG A 541 10.17 67.79 -54.34
C ARG A 541 8.98 68.21 -53.46
N ILE A 542 8.72 69.50 -53.31
CA ILE A 542 7.53 70.01 -52.60
C ILE A 542 6.26 69.92 -53.49
N ARG A 543 6.37 70.10 -54.81
CA ARG A 543 5.25 69.84 -55.74
C ARG A 543 4.90 68.36 -55.87
N GLU A 544 5.89 67.47 -55.88
CA GLU A 544 5.66 66.01 -55.93
C GLU A 544 5.08 65.42 -54.64
N MET A 545 5.38 66.04 -53.49
CA MET A 545 4.86 65.60 -52.18
C MET A 545 3.46 66.17 -51.86
N SER A 546 3.04 67.24 -52.54
CA SER A 546 1.70 67.83 -52.37
C SER A 546 0.59 67.09 -53.13
N ASP A 547 0.90 66.40 -54.22
CA ASP A 547 -0.12 65.78 -55.10
C ASP A 547 -0.38 64.29 -54.83
N ASN A 548 0.41 63.63 -53.97
CA ASN A 548 0.36 62.16 -53.85
C ASN A 548 -0.10 61.57 -52.51
N ASP A 549 -0.29 62.34 -51.42
CA ASP A 549 -0.93 61.78 -50.21
C ASP A 549 -1.44 62.82 -49.19
N PRO A 550 -2.65 63.40 -49.35
CA PRO A 550 -3.23 64.33 -48.36
C PRO A 550 -3.55 63.67 -47.00
N ARG A 551 -3.54 62.33 -46.93
CA ARG A 551 -3.85 61.56 -45.72
C ARG A 551 -2.66 61.43 -44.77
N VAL A 552 -1.44 61.47 -45.31
CA VAL A 552 -0.20 61.37 -44.52
C VAL A 552 0.12 62.70 -43.83
N VAL A 553 -0.16 63.84 -44.49
CA VAL A 553 -0.03 65.18 -43.89
C VAL A 553 -1.04 65.39 -42.75
N ALA A 554 -2.26 64.87 -42.86
CA ALA A 554 -3.25 64.91 -41.77
C ALA A 554 -2.87 64.03 -40.57
N LEU A 555 -2.19 62.91 -40.79
CA LEU A 555 -1.67 62.04 -39.72
C LEU A 555 -0.47 62.65 -39.00
N VAL A 556 0.42 63.34 -39.72
CA VAL A 556 1.56 64.05 -39.14
C VAL A 556 1.10 65.29 -38.37
N ILE A 557 0.11 66.05 -38.87
CA ILE A 557 -0.50 67.17 -38.14
C ILE A 557 -1.30 66.68 -36.91
N ARG A 558 -1.99 65.54 -36.98
CA ARG A 558 -2.66 64.91 -35.83
C ARG A 558 -1.66 64.43 -34.77
N GLN A 559 -0.51 63.92 -35.18
CA GLN A 559 0.53 63.47 -34.27
C GLN A 559 1.25 64.66 -33.63
N TRP A 560 1.42 65.77 -34.34
CA TRP A 560 2.00 67.00 -33.79
C TRP A 560 1.03 67.78 -32.88
N MET A 561 -0.29 67.68 -33.09
CA MET A 561 -1.29 68.27 -32.17
C MET A 561 -1.62 67.40 -30.93
N SER A 562 -1.24 66.12 -30.89
CA SER A 562 -1.58 65.22 -29.76
C SER A 562 -0.46 65.06 -28.72
N THR A 563 0.74 65.59 -28.98
CA THR A 563 1.89 65.55 -28.06
C THR A 563 2.15 66.87 -27.34
N GLU A 564 1.21 67.83 -27.40
CA GLU A 564 1.37 69.17 -26.79
C GLU A 564 0.29 69.47 -25.73
N ASN A 565 -0.40 68.45 -25.20
CA ASN A 565 -1.36 68.56 -24.09
C ASN A 565 -1.17 67.47 -23.01
N GLU A 566 0.08 67.17 -22.67
CA GLU A 566 0.44 66.59 -21.36
C GLU A 566 1.63 67.38 -20.78
N GLN A 567 1.39 68.65 -20.47
CA GLN A 567 1.74 69.32 -19.20
C GLN A 567 1.10 70.71 -19.14
#